data_AF-T0Z9Z0-F1
#
_entry.id   AF-T0Z9Z0-F1
#
_cell.length_a   1.000
_cell.length_b   1.000
_cell.length_c   1.000
_cell.angle_alpha   90.00
_cell.angle_beta   90.00
_cell.angle_gamma   90.00
#
_symmetry.space_group_name_H-M   'P 1'
#
loop_
_entity.id
_entity.type
_entity.pdbx_description
1 polymer ?
#
loop_
_entity_poly.entity_id
_entity_poly.type
_entity_poly.pdbx_seq_one_letter_code
_entity_poly.pdbx_strand_id
1 'polypeptide(L)'
;MSLNPGQQQAVQADGHCLIVACPGSGKTHTLIKRAERILLEDPQARVAMVTFTRAAADEMRARLLMQAGARNATRVTAGTFHSLALQQFDRLGNGKRPFSIATEAHSGILIAKAWELVVRKFRVRIKRDDLRRHMAYAKANRGHIPLD
;
A
#
# COMPACT_ATOMS: atom_id res chain seq x y z
N MET A 1 -29.43 2.42 4.28
CA MET A 1 -29.51 0.94 4.19
C MET A 1 -29.30 0.38 5.58
N SER A 2 -30.17 -0.54 6.00
CA SER A 2 -30.00 -1.28 7.25
C SER A 2 -28.87 -2.30 7.13
N LEU A 3 -28.14 -2.54 8.22
CA LEU A 3 -27.14 -3.61 8.30
C LEU A 3 -27.83 -4.92 8.65
N ASN A 4 -27.38 -6.03 8.07
CA ASN A 4 -27.81 -7.35 8.55
C ASN A 4 -27.09 -7.68 9.88
N PRO A 5 -27.54 -8.71 10.63
CA PRO A 5 -26.96 -9.02 11.94
C PRO A 5 -25.44 -9.25 11.94
N GLY A 6 -24.91 -9.96 10.94
CA GLY A 6 -23.46 -10.21 10.83
C GLY A 6 -22.65 -8.95 10.51
N GLN A 7 -23.18 -8.07 9.65
CA GLN A 7 -22.57 -6.77 9.38
C GLN A 7 -22.63 -5.86 10.61
N GLN A 8 -23.72 -5.89 11.36
CA GLN A 8 -23.90 -5.12 12.59
C GLN A 8 -22.90 -5.58 13.66
N GLN A 9 -22.74 -6.90 13.84
CA GLN A 9 -21.71 -7.46 14.72
C GLN A 9 -20.30 -7.04 14.29
N ALA A 10 -19.99 -7.08 13.00
CA ALA A 10 -18.69 -6.66 12.48
C ALA A 10 -18.43 -5.14 12.66
N VAL A 11 -19.47 -4.30 12.60
CA VAL A 11 -19.36 -2.86 12.86
C VAL A 11 -19.14 -2.57 14.35
N GLN A 12 -19.84 -3.30 15.22
CA GLN A 12 -19.77 -3.12 16.68
C GLN A 12 -18.57 -3.81 17.34
N ALA A 13 -17.92 -4.75 16.66
CA ALA A 13 -16.72 -5.39 17.18
C ALA A 13 -15.62 -4.36 17.49
N ASP A 14 -15.03 -4.48 18.67
CA ASP A 14 -13.84 -3.74 19.09
C ASP A 14 -12.56 -4.54 18.83
N GLY A 15 -11.42 -3.86 18.86
CA GLY A 15 -10.11 -4.50 18.61
C GLY A 15 -9.97 -5.10 17.20
N HIS A 16 -9.19 -6.17 17.09
CA HIS A 16 -8.93 -6.85 15.82
C HIS A 16 -10.12 -7.70 15.38
N CYS A 17 -10.49 -7.62 14.10
CA CYS A 17 -11.63 -8.34 13.55
C CYS A 17 -11.35 -8.80 12.12
N LEU A 18 -11.62 -10.07 11.86
CA LEU A 18 -11.55 -10.68 10.52
C LEU A 18 -12.96 -10.92 10.01
N ILE A 19 -13.29 -10.37 8.85
CA ILE A 19 -14.58 -10.58 8.18
C ILE A 19 -14.35 -11.49 6.96
N VAL A 20 -14.87 -12.71 7.04
CA VAL A 20 -14.89 -13.67 5.92
C VAL A 20 -16.29 -13.65 5.30
N ALA A 21 -16.39 -13.26 4.03
CA ALA A 21 -17.70 -13.18 3.37
C ALA A 21 -17.61 -13.30 1.84
N CYS A 22 -18.63 -13.91 1.24
CA CYS A 22 -18.74 -14.11 -0.21
C CYS A 22 -18.72 -12.79 -0.99
N PRO A 23 -18.40 -12.79 -2.30
CA PRO A 23 -18.60 -11.63 -3.17
C PRO A 23 -20.01 -11.05 -3.05
N GLY A 24 -20.18 -9.73 -3.19
CA GLY A 24 -21.49 -9.07 -3.09
C GLY A 24 -22.09 -8.91 -1.69
N SER A 25 -21.54 -9.55 -0.65
CA SER A 25 -22.03 -9.49 0.75
C SER A 25 -21.94 -8.13 1.46
N GLY A 26 -21.46 -7.08 0.79
CA GLY A 26 -21.35 -5.75 1.37
C GLY A 26 -20.11 -5.50 2.24
N LYS A 27 -19.04 -6.30 2.14
CA LYS A 27 -17.78 -6.12 2.90
C LYS A 27 -17.31 -4.67 2.98
N THR A 28 -17.22 -4.00 1.84
CA THR A 28 -16.78 -2.59 1.76
C THR A 28 -17.73 -1.66 2.51
N HIS A 29 -19.05 -1.89 2.40
CA HIS A 29 -20.05 -1.12 3.14
C HIS A 29 -19.90 -1.31 4.65
N THR A 30 -19.72 -2.54 5.10
CA THR A 30 -19.47 -2.88 6.51
C THR A 30 -18.20 -2.21 7.04
N LEU A 31 -17.10 -2.23 6.28
CA LEU A 31 -15.85 -1.56 6.65
C LEU A 31 -16.03 -0.04 6.78
N ILE A 32 -16.77 0.59 5.85
CA ILE A 32 -17.07 2.03 5.91
C ILE A 32 -17.93 2.35 7.14
N LYS A 33 -18.95 1.54 7.44
CA LYS A 33 -19.79 1.73 8.63
C LYS A 33 -19.03 1.57 9.94
N ARG A 34 -18.06 0.63 9.99
CA ARG A 34 -17.17 0.50 11.14
C ARG A 34 -16.28 1.72 11.30
N ALA A 35 -15.70 2.22 10.20
CA ALA A 35 -14.88 3.44 10.23
C ALA A 35 -15.70 4.68 10.66
N GLU A 36 -16.94 4.80 10.18
CA GLU A 36 -17.87 5.85 10.58
C GLU A 36 -18.13 5.80 12.09
N ARG A 37 -18.48 4.63 12.64
CA ARG A 37 -18.67 4.44 14.09
C ARG A 37 -17.46 4.95 14.88
N ILE A 38 -16.28 4.44 14.55
CA ILE A 38 -15.02 4.79 15.25
C ILE A 38 -14.78 6.31 15.26
N LEU A 39 -15.02 6.98 14.12
CA LEU A 39 -14.81 8.44 14.01
C LEU A 39 -15.86 9.24 14.77
N LEU A 40 -17.09 8.75 14.87
CA LEU A 40 -18.19 9.46 15.54
C LEU A 40 -18.16 9.28 17.06
N GLU A 41 -17.72 8.11 17.53
CA GLU A 41 -17.62 7.81 18.97
C GLU A 41 -16.41 8.45 19.64
N ASP A 42 -15.28 8.56 18.92
CA ASP A 42 -14.07 9.18 19.45
C ASP A 42 -13.57 10.34 18.55
N PRO A 43 -13.57 11.58 19.06
CA PRO A 43 -13.06 12.74 18.31
C PRO A 43 -11.53 12.69 18.10
N GLN A 44 -10.78 11.94 18.89
CA GLN A 44 -9.34 11.74 18.75
C GLN A 44 -8.99 10.57 17.81
N ALA A 45 -9.94 9.68 17.53
CA ALA A 45 -9.70 8.55 16.65
C ALA A 45 -9.31 9.00 15.24
N ARG A 46 -8.38 8.25 14.65
CA ARG A 46 -7.94 8.38 13.27
C ARG A 46 -8.09 7.04 12.58
N VAL A 47 -8.56 7.06 11.33
CA VAL A 47 -8.80 5.85 10.55
C VAL A 47 -7.87 5.82 9.34
N ALA A 48 -7.18 4.70 9.17
CA ALA A 48 -6.44 4.38 7.95
C ALA A 48 -7.15 3.24 7.21
N MET A 49 -7.49 3.47 5.95
CA MET A 49 -8.14 2.50 5.07
C MET A 49 -7.17 2.08 3.96
N VAL A 50 -6.95 0.78 3.80
CA VAL A 50 -5.99 0.23 2.84
C VAL A 50 -6.69 -0.70 1.86
N THR A 51 -6.38 -0.57 0.57
CA THR A 51 -6.88 -1.47 -0.48
C THR A 51 -5.86 -1.62 -1.62
N PHE A 52 -6.15 -2.42 -2.62
CA PHE A 52 -5.22 -2.72 -3.72
C PHE A 52 -5.21 -1.67 -4.83
N THR A 53 -6.31 -0.92 -5.02
CA THR A 53 -6.41 0.07 -6.11
C THR A 53 -6.62 1.47 -5.55
N ARG A 54 -6.10 2.48 -6.27
CA ARG A 54 -6.31 3.89 -5.90
C ARG A 54 -7.79 4.27 -5.99
N ALA A 55 -8.46 3.84 -7.06
CA ALA A 55 -9.89 4.08 -7.26
C ALA A 55 -10.74 3.57 -6.09
N ALA A 56 -10.49 2.36 -5.59
CA ALA A 56 -11.23 1.83 -4.45
C ALA A 56 -10.90 2.61 -3.15
N ALA A 57 -9.66 3.07 -2.98
CA ALA A 57 -9.29 3.89 -1.82
C ALA A 57 -10.02 5.24 -1.83
N ASP A 58 -10.05 5.89 -2.99
CA ASP A 58 -10.71 7.18 -3.19
C ASP A 58 -12.23 7.06 -2.99
N GLU A 59 -12.83 6.01 -3.56
CA GLU A 59 -14.25 5.71 -3.39
C GLU A 59 -14.61 5.47 -1.91
N MET A 60 -13.83 4.63 -1.22
CA MET A 60 -14.04 4.34 0.19
C MET A 60 -13.95 5.60 1.05
N ARG A 61 -12.94 6.46 0.79
CA ARG A 61 -12.77 7.74 1.48
C ARG A 61 -13.95 8.66 1.24
N ALA A 62 -14.36 8.82 -0.01
CA ALA A 62 -15.48 9.68 -0.38
C ALA A 62 -16.78 9.24 0.31
N ARG A 63 -17.08 7.93 0.26
CA ARG A 63 -18.26 7.35 0.94
C ARG A 63 -18.21 7.56 2.45
N LEU A 64 -17.05 7.36 3.08
CA LEU A 64 -16.89 7.58 4.52
C LEU A 64 -17.11 9.05 4.90
N LEU A 65 -16.50 10.00 4.17
CA LEU A 65 -16.64 11.43 4.48
C LEU A 65 -18.04 11.97 4.18
N MET A 66 -18.75 11.38 3.22
CA MET A 66 -20.16 11.68 2.98
C MET A 66 -21.04 11.26 4.17
N GLN A 67 -20.71 10.14 4.84
CA GLN A 67 -21.49 9.61 5.97
C GLN A 67 -21.08 10.24 7.31
N ALA A 68 -19.78 10.25 7.61
CA ALA A 68 -19.24 10.77 8.86
C ALA A 68 -19.08 12.32 8.87
N GLY A 69 -19.24 12.97 7.72
CA GLY A 69 -19.11 14.42 7.55
C GLY A 69 -17.69 14.88 7.18
N ALA A 70 -17.62 15.86 6.28
CA ALA A 70 -16.36 16.38 5.70
C ALA A 70 -15.38 16.96 6.73
N ARG A 71 -15.87 17.41 7.90
CA ARG A 71 -15.03 17.87 9.03
C ARG A 71 -14.01 16.83 9.50
N ASN A 72 -14.26 15.55 9.22
CA ASN A 72 -13.37 14.45 9.59
C ASN A 72 -12.28 14.16 8.56
N ALA A 73 -12.20 14.92 7.47
CA ALA A 73 -11.25 14.69 6.38
C ALA A 73 -9.78 14.60 6.82
N THR A 74 -9.40 15.34 7.85
CA THR A 74 -8.03 15.34 8.43
C THR A 74 -7.73 14.12 9.30
N ARG A 75 -8.77 13.41 9.78
CA ARG A 75 -8.65 12.20 10.63
C ARG A 75 -8.72 10.91 9.82
N VAL A 76 -9.09 11.00 8.55
CA VAL A 76 -9.16 9.84 7.64
C VAL A 76 -7.95 9.84 6.73
N THR A 77 -7.34 8.69 6.55
CA THR A 77 -6.37 8.41 5.47
C THR A 77 -6.86 7.19 4.70
N ALA A 78 -6.85 7.25 3.37
CA ALA A 78 -7.15 6.09 2.53
C ALA A 78 -6.11 6.00 1.43
N GLY A 79 -5.65 4.79 1.11
CA GLY A 79 -4.68 4.58 0.06
C GLY A 79 -4.40 3.12 -0.25
N THR A 80 -3.49 2.90 -1.18
CA THR A 80 -2.88 1.58 -1.35
C THR A 80 -1.71 1.41 -0.41
N PHE A 81 -1.25 0.16 -0.21
CA PHE A 81 -0.03 -0.11 0.56
C PHE A 81 1.15 0.78 0.09
N HIS A 82 1.34 0.90 -1.22
CA HIS A 82 2.40 1.73 -1.81
C HIS A 82 2.20 3.22 -1.51
N SER A 83 0.97 3.74 -1.68
CA SER A 83 0.69 5.15 -1.41
C SER A 83 0.91 5.51 0.06
N LEU A 84 0.49 4.64 0.98
CA LEU A 84 0.64 4.87 2.42
C LEU A 84 2.10 4.76 2.86
N ALA A 85 2.87 3.79 2.32
CA ALA A 85 4.30 3.70 2.57
C ALA A 85 5.04 4.97 2.10
N LEU A 86 4.68 5.48 0.91
CA LEU A 86 5.26 6.72 0.40
C LEU A 86 4.94 7.93 1.30
N GLN A 87 3.71 8.05 1.78
CA GLN A 87 3.33 9.09 2.75
C GLN A 87 4.14 9.00 4.05
N GLN A 88 4.49 7.79 4.51
CA GLN A 88 5.35 7.64 5.68
C GLN A 88 6.77 8.14 5.42
N PHE A 89 7.36 7.82 4.27
CA PHE A 89 8.67 8.35 3.88
C PHE A 89 8.68 9.88 3.82
N ASP A 90 7.61 10.49 3.30
CA ASP A 90 7.49 11.95 3.22
C ASP A 90 7.50 12.62 4.59
N ARG A 91 6.79 12.02 5.55
CA ARG A 91 6.74 12.50 6.93
C ARG A 91 8.10 12.40 7.60
N LEU A 92 8.81 11.28 7.42
CA LEU A 92 10.15 11.08 7.98
C LEU A 92 11.18 12.03 7.36
N GLY A 93 11.02 12.37 6.08
CA GLY A 93 11.89 13.29 5.37
C GLY A 93 11.59 14.78 5.56
N ASN A 94 10.71 15.16 6.50
CA ASN A 94 10.23 16.54 6.66
C ASN A 94 9.69 17.15 5.34
N GLY A 95 8.96 16.36 4.56
CA GLY A 95 8.44 16.76 3.25
C GLY A 95 9.46 16.71 2.11
N LYS A 96 10.72 16.36 2.39
CA LYS A 96 11.75 16.14 1.36
C LYS A 96 11.95 14.65 1.17
N ARG A 97 11.71 14.15 -0.05
CA ARG A 97 12.11 12.79 -0.42
C ARG A 97 13.56 12.80 -0.88
N PRO A 98 14.47 12.04 -0.23
CA PRO A 98 15.84 11.87 -0.72
C PRO A 98 15.90 10.91 -1.93
N PHE A 99 14.76 10.39 -2.40
CA PHE A 99 14.69 9.41 -3.48
C PHE A 99 13.51 9.68 -4.42
N SER A 100 13.63 9.21 -5.65
CA SER A 100 12.55 9.12 -6.63
C SER A 100 12.14 7.66 -6.84
N ILE A 101 10.86 7.41 -7.10
CA ILE A 101 10.41 6.06 -7.50
C ILE A 101 10.74 5.86 -8.98
N ALA A 102 11.64 4.92 -9.27
CA ALA A 102 11.98 4.57 -10.64
C ALA A 102 10.81 3.88 -11.33
N THR A 103 10.51 4.29 -12.56
CA THR A 103 9.59 3.55 -13.44
C THR A 103 10.26 2.27 -13.92
N GLU A 104 9.50 1.37 -14.55
CA GLU A 104 10.08 0.16 -15.16
C GLU A 104 11.10 0.51 -16.25
N ALA A 105 10.81 1.54 -17.05
CA ALA A 105 11.72 2.06 -18.07
C ALA A 105 13.01 2.62 -17.45
N HIS A 106 12.90 3.47 -16.42
CA HIS A 106 14.07 4.02 -15.72
C HIS A 106 14.88 2.91 -15.04
N SER A 107 14.22 1.93 -14.43
CA SER A 107 14.86 0.77 -13.82
C SER A 107 15.66 -0.02 -14.86
N GLY A 108 15.09 -0.24 -16.05
CA GLY A 108 15.78 -0.89 -17.16
C GLY A 108 17.06 -0.16 -17.61
N ILE A 109 17.00 1.18 -17.70
CA ILE A 109 18.16 2.02 -18.05
C ILE A 109 19.23 1.95 -16.95
N LEU A 110 18.83 2.05 -15.68
CA LEU A 110 19.75 1.98 -14.54
C LEU A 110 20.46 0.62 -14.47
N ILE A 111 19.72 -0.47 -14.67
CA ILE A 111 20.27 -1.84 -14.72
C ILE A 111 21.26 -1.97 -15.89
N ALA A 112 20.94 -1.43 -17.06
CA ALA A 112 21.84 -1.46 -18.21
C ALA A 112 23.15 -0.70 -17.96
N LYS A 113 23.07 0.50 -17.38
CA LYS A 113 24.24 1.30 -16.98
C LYS A 113 25.08 0.59 -15.92
N ALA A 114 24.43 0.01 -14.91
CA ALA A 114 25.10 -0.76 -13.86
C ALA A 114 25.84 -1.98 -14.44
N TRP A 115 25.20 -2.71 -15.36
CA TRP A 115 25.82 -3.83 -16.07
C TRP A 115 27.08 -3.40 -16.83
N GLU A 116 27.00 -2.31 -17.60
CA GLU A 116 28.12 -1.80 -18.39
C GLU A 116 29.31 -1.42 -17.49
N LEU A 117 29.04 -0.75 -16.35
CA LEU A 117 30.05 -0.40 -15.36
C LEU A 117 30.72 -1.64 -14.75
N VAL A 118 29.95 -2.68 -14.41
CA VAL A 118 30.47 -3.92 -13.81
C VAL A 118 31.32 -4.70 -14.81
N VAL A 119 30.81 -4.94 -16.03
CA VAL A 119 31.54 -5.65 -17.08
C VAL A 119 32.84 -4.94 -17.44
N ARG A 120 32.80 -3.61 -17.57
CA ARG A 120 34.00 -2.82 -17.89
C ARG A 120 35.00 -2.81 -16.73
N LYS A 121 34.55 -2.61 -15.49
CA LYS A 121 35.42 -2.49 -14.32
C LYS A 121 36.07 -3.81 -13.92
N PHE A 122 35.32 -4.91 -13.98
CA PHE A 122 35.77 -6.21 -13.48
C PHE A 122 36.13 -7.21 -14.59
N ARG A 123 35.99 -6.84 -15.87
CA ARG A 123 36.28 -7.70 -17.04
C ARG A 123 35.56 -9.06 -16.99
N VAL A 124 34.36 -9.09 -16.43
CA VAL A 124 33.54 -10.31 -16.30
C VAL A 124 32.67 -10.52 -17.54
N ARG A 125 32.50 -11.78 -17.96
CA ARG A 125 31.57 -12.18 -19.03
C ARG A 125 30.20 -12.53 -18.43
N ILE A 126 29.35 -11.52 -18.26
CA ILE A 126 27.96 -11.69 -17.81
C ILE A 126 27.03 -11.20 -18.92
N LYS A 127 26.05 -12.00 -19.36
CA LYS A 127 25.06 -11.51 -20.32
C LYS A 127 24.09 -10.55 -19.62
N ARG A 128 23.66 -9.51 -20.32
CA ARG A 128 22.74 -8.49 -19.77
C ARG A 128 21.45 -9.10 -19.21
N ASP A 129 20.91 -10.13 -19.85
CA ASP A 129 19.67 -10.81 -19.43
C ASP A 129 19.86 -11.66 -18.17
N ASP A 130 21.08 -12.11 -17.90
CA ASP A 130 21.41 -12.86 -16.69
C ASP A 130 21.39 -11.95 -15.47
N LEU A 131 21.72 -10.65 -15.61
CA LEU A 131 21.75 -9.71 -14.49
C LEU A 131 20.37 -9.58 -13.81
N ARG A 132 19.30 -9.46 -14.60
CA ARG A 132 17.93 -9.39 -14.06
C ARG A 132 17.56 -10.66 -13.30
N ARG A 133 17.91 -11.84 -13.84
CA ARG A 133 17.68 -13.13 -13.18
C ARG A 133 18.43 -13.23 -11.85
N HIS A 134 19.71 -12.86 -11.82
CA HIS A 134 20.50 -12.87 -10.58
C HIS A 134 20.02 -11.86 -9.55
N MET A 135 19.62 -10.65 -9.96
CA MET A 135 19.01 -9.67 -9.05
C MET A 135 17.69 -10.17 -8.46
N ALA A 136 16.83 -10.78 -9.28
CA ALA A 136 15.57 -11.36 -8.81
C ALA A 136 15.82 -12.50 -7.82
N TYR A 137 16.79 -13.37 -8.13
CA TYR A 137 17.22 -14.45 -7.24
C TYR A 137 17.76 -13.89 -5.91
N ALA A 138 18.68 -12.93 -5.94
CA ALA A 138 19.25 -12.31 -4.75
C ALA A 138 18.16 -11.65 -3.89
N LYS A 139 17.18 -10.99 -4.53
CA LYS A 139 16.05 -10.39 -3.82
C LYS A 139 15.18 -11.43 -3.11
N ALA A 140 14.92 -12.57 -3.75
CA ALA A 140 14.19 -13.69 -3.15
C ALA A 140 14.97 -14.36 -2.01
N ASN A 141 16.31 -14.36 -2.10
CA ASN A 141 17.20 -15.07 -1.18
C ASN A 141 18.01 -14.14 -0.25
N ARG A 142 17.47 -12.96 0.07
CA ARG A 142 18.07 -11.99 1.03
C ARG A 142 19.54 -11.63 0.74
N GLY A 143 19.89 -11.54 -0.53
CA GLY A 143 21.24 -11.18 -0.98
C GLY A 143 22.18 -12.36 -1.19
N HIS A 144 21.73 -13.60 -0.95
CA HIS A 144 22.52 -14.77 -1.32
C HIS A 144 22.51 -14.94 -2.84
N ILE A 145 23.71 -15.05 -3.42
CA ILE A 145 23.94 -15.35 -4.83
C ILE A 145 24.78 -16.63 -4.83
N PRO A 146 24.29 -17.76 -5.38
CA PRO A 146 25.12 -18.94 -5.56
C PRO A 146 26.29 -18.53 -6.47
N LEU A 147 27.49 -18.71 -5.94
CA LEU A 147 28.71 -18.62 -6.73
C LEU A 147 28.92 -20.01 -7.30
N ASP A 148 28.56 -20.19 -8.57
CA ASP A 148 29.03 -21.32 -9.36
C ASP A 148 30.48 -21.06 -9.80
#